data_AF-A0A1I1KHK7-F1
#
_entry.id   AF-A0A1I1KHK7-F1
#
_cell.length_a   1.000
_cell.length_b   1.000
_cell.length_c   1.000
_cell.angle_alpha   90.00
_cell.angle_beta   90.00
_cell.angle_gamma   90.00
#
_symmetry.space_group_name_H-M   'P 1'
#
loop_
_entity.id
_entity.type
_entity.pdbx_description
1 polymer ?
#
loop_
_entity_poly.entity_id
_entity_poly.type
_entity_poly.pdbx_seq_one_letter_code
_entity_poly.pdbx_strand_id
1 'polypeptide(L)'
;MCRKGRGRSKCTMEKSEMIKLYLEGSSTSDIANLANVTPRYIRMVLTDNNVEKRARGSWKRKYDLNEDYFKTWSNNMAYILGFFVADGVIIKNCHTVSFSQKEKEILEDIKKEINSNHPLCINKNTGVYMLNLNSKIMKYDLIDIHGITPCKSNDIQFPYVPEEFLHHFIRGYFDGDGYVNYQNIL
;
A
#
# COMPACT_ATOMS: atom_id res chain seq x y z
N MET A 1 -16.23 43.57 15.71
CA MET A 1 -14.79 43.30 15.91
C MET A 1 -14.09 43.27 14.55
N CYS A 2 -13.43 44.37 14.17
CA CYS A 2 -12.66 44.46 12.92
C CYS A 2 -11.40 43.59 12.99
N ARG A 3 -11.26 42.61 12.09
CA ARG A 3 -9.98 41.93 11.87
C ARG A 3 -9.03 42.95 11.21
N LYS A 4 -8.08 43.48 11.98
CA LYS A 4 -6.96 44.29 11.48
C LYS A 4 -6.31 43.53 10.31
N GLY A 5 -6.28 44.16 9.13
CA GLY A 5 -5.61 43.61 7.95
C GLY A 5 -4.12 43.45 8.26
N ARG A 6 -3.65 42.19 8.32
CA ARG A 6 -2.22 41.92 8.33
C ARG A 6 -1.67 42.38 6.97
N GLY A 7 -0.69 43.28 6.99
CA GLY A 7 0.00 43.72 5.78
C GLY A 7 0.42 42.52 4.93
N ARG A 8 0.27 42.62 3.60
CA ARG A 8 0.65 41.56 2.67
C ARG A 8 2.16 41.31 2.82
N SER A 9 2.51 40.28 3.59
CA SER A 9 3.84 39.73 3.51
C SER A 9 4.08 39.27 2.07
N LYS A 10 5.21 39.65 1.49
CA LYS A 10 5.58 39.20 0.16
C LYS A 10 5.93 37.71 0.25
N CYS A 11 5.42 36.93 -0.71
CA CYS A 11 5.78 35.53 -0.89
C CYS A 11 7.30 35.39 -0.93
N THR A 12 7.87 34.47 -0.15
CA THR A 12 9.32 34.31 0.01
C THR A 12 9.92 33.23 -0.89
N MET A 13 9.10 32.57 -1.70
CA MET A 13 9.46 31.39 -2.49
C MET A 13 8.82 31.43 -3.88
N GLU A 14 9.51 30.91 -4.88
CA GLU A 14 9.00 30.79 -6.24
C GLU A 14 7.97 29.67 -6.37
N LYS A 15 7.04 29.79 -7.32
CA LYS A 15 5.99 28.77 -7.53
C LYS A 15 6.55 27.39 -7.87
N SER A 16 7.62 27.34 -8.67
CA SER A 16 8.29 26.10 -9.07
C SER A 16 8.88 25.36 -7.85
N GLU A 17 9.44 26.10 -6.90
CA GLU A 17 9.99 25.54 -5.66
C GLU A 17 8.89 25.00 -4.75
N MET A 18 7.75 25.70 -4.64
CA MET A 18 6.58 25.18 -3.92
C MET A 18 6.07 23.85 -4.49
N ILE A 19 6.04 23.74 -5.83
CA ILE A 19 5.63 22.50 -6.52
C ILE A 19 6.63 21.40 -6.23
N LYS A 20 7.94 21.67 -6.35
CA LYS A 20 9.01 20.72 -6.04
C LYS A 20 8.87 20.16 -4.61
N LEU A 21 8.77 21.03 -3.60
CA LEU A 21 8.59 20.62 -2.20
C LEU A 21 7.33 19.77 -2.00
N TYR A 22 6.25 20.08 -2.71
CA TYR A 22 5.01 19.29 -2.64
C TYR A 22 5.19 17.88 -3.20
N LEU A 23 5.88 17.75 -4.34
CA LEU A 23 6.18 16.48 -4.99
C LEU A 23 7.16 15.64 -4.16
N GLU A 24 8.07 16.29 -3.43
CA GLU A 24 8.98 15.66 -2.46
C GLU A 24 8.29 15.25 -1.14
N GLY A 25 6.99 15.56 -0.98
CA GLY A 25 6.17 15.07 0.12
C GLY A 25 5.80 16.10 1.19
N SER A 26 6.37 17.31 1.15
CA SER A 26 6.07 18.37 2.13
C SER A 26 4.59 18.75 2.10
N SER A 27 3.94 18.95 3.25
CA SER A 27 2.51 19.26 3.27
C SER A 27 2.22 20.67 2.75
N THR A 28 0.99 20.93 2.27
CA THR A 28 0.61 22.29 1.86
C THR A 28 0.68 23.30 3.01
N SER A 29 0.61 22.84 4.25
CA SER A 29 0.74 23.69 5.43
C SER A 29 2.20 24.04 5.71
N ASP A 30 3.10 23.07 5.58
CA ASP A 30 4.55 23.30 5.79
C ASP A 30 5.09 24.23 4.71
N ILE A 31 4.75 23.96 3.44
CA ILE A 31 5.13 24.82 2.31
C ILE A 31 4.56 26.23 2.50
N ALA A 32 3.31 26.36 2.94
CA ALA A 32 2.70 27.66 3.19
C ALA A 32 3.44 28.45 4.29
N ASN A 33 3.86 27.77 5.36
CA ASN A 33 4.65 28.38 6.42
C ASN A 33 6.03 28.82 5.90
N LEU A 34 6.72 27.97 5.13
CA LEU A 34 8.04 28.27 4.54
C LEU A 34 7.98 29.43 3.53
N ALA A 35 6.96 29.44 2.67
CA ALA A 35 6.76 30.45 1.64
C ALA A 35 6.06 31.73 2.14
N ASN A 36 5.67 31.77 3.42
CA ASN A 36 4.95 32.87 4.04
C ASN A 36 3.64 33.25 3.30
N VAL A 37 2.87 32.23 2.94
CA VAL A 37 1.60 32.33 2.24
C VAL A 37 0.54 31.50 2.94
N THR A 38 -0.70 31.53 2.44
CA THR A 38 -1.75 30.66 2.97
C THR A 38 -1.71 29.28 2.31
N PRO A 39 -2.10 28.19 3.00
CA PRO A 39 -2.27 26.88 2.36
C PRO A 39 -3.25 26.90 1.19
N ARG A 40 -4.20 27.86 1.17
CA ARG A 40 -5.10 28.11 0.04
C ARG A 40 -4.33 28.55 -1.20
N TYR A 41 -3.36 29.44 -1.04
CA TYR A 41 -2.50 29.89 -2.14
C TYR A 41 -1.67 28.72 -2.71
N ILE A 42 -1.07 27.88 -1.85
CA ILE A 42 -0.37 26.68 -2.32
C ILE A 42 -1.28 25.77 -3.15
N ARG A 43 -2.52 25.51 -2.69
CA ARG A 43 -3.50 24.71 -3.45
C ARG A 43 -3.87 25.34 -4.79
N MET A 44 -3.92 26.66 -4.87
CA MET A 44 -4.15 27.39 -6.11
C MET A 44 -2.96 27.20 -7.06
N VAL A 45 -1.72 27.41 -6.59
CA VAL A 45 -0.50 27.18 -7.37
C VAL A 45 -0.45 25.76 -7.94
N LEU A 46 -0.75 24.73 -7.13
CA LEU A 46 -0.80 23.34 -7.62
C LEU A 46 -1.86 23.15 -8.72
N THR A 47 -3.05 23.74 -8.55
CA THR A 47 -4.16 23.60 -9.51
C THR A 47 -3.84 24.33 -10.82
N ASP A 48 -3.31 25.55 -10.75
CA ASP A 48 -2.94 26.37 -11.91
C ASP A 48 -1.81 25.74 -12.75
N ASN A 49 -1.03 24.82 -12.15
CA ASN A 49 0.08 24.11 -12.80
C ASN A 49 -0.25 22.63 -13.07
N ASN A 50 -1.52 22.23 -13.02
CA ASN A 50 -1.97 20.86 -13.29
C ASN A 50 -1.29 19.78 -12.43
N VAL A 51 -0.91 20.12 -11.19
CA VAL A 51 -0.34 19.17 -10.24
C VAL A 51 -1.48 18.45 -9.52
N GLU A 52 -1.53 17.12 -9.66
CA GLU A 52 -2.50 16.30 -8.95
C GLU A 52 -2.34 16.42 -7.44
N LYS A 53 -3.46 16.62 -6.75
CA LYS A 53 -3.50 16.72 -5.30
C LYS A 53 -3.59 15.32 -4.70
N ARG A 54 -2.70 15.04 -3.74
CA ARG A 54 -2.73 13.83 -2.93
C ARG A 54 -4.12 13.56 -2.36
N ALA A 55 -4.50 12.29 -2.32
CA ALA A 55 -5.77 11.84 -1.77
C ALA A 55 -5.99 12.34 -0.33
N ARG A 56 -7.24 12.67 0.01
CA ARG A 56 -7.59 13.16 1.35
C ARG A 56 -7.17 12.15 2.41
N GLY A 57 -6.39 12.61 3.40
CA GLY A 57 -5.92 11.79 4.51
C GLY A 57 -4.60 11.07 4.25
N SER A 58 -4.00 11.17 3.06
CA SER A 58 -2.71 10.53 2.75
C SER A 58 -1.57 10.97 3.68
N TRP A 59 -1.59 12.22 4.15
CA TRP A 59 -0.62 12.74 5.12
C TRP A 59 -0.69 12.09 6.51
N LYS A 60 -1.73 11.29 6.78
CA LYS A 60 -1.84 10.48 8.01
C LYS A 60 -1.18 9.12 7.87
N ARG A 61 -0.72 8.75 6.67
CA ARG A 61 0.00 7.48 6.47
C ARG A 61 1.32 7.56 7.22
N LYS A 62 1.55 6.54 8.05
CA LYS A 62 2.79 6.38 8.82
C LYS A 62 3.85 5.59 8.05
N TYR A 63 3.40 4.78 7.09
CA TYR A 63 4.19 3.81 6.38
C TYR A 63 3.92 3.92 4.89
N ASP A 64 4.97 3.65 4.11
CA ASP A 64 4.99 3.65 2.67
C ASP A 64 4.95 2.22 2.15
N LEU A 65 4.44 2.05 0.92
CA LEU A 65 4.48 0.82 0.14
C LEU A 65 4.25 1.14 -1.35
N ASN A 66 4.62 0.23 -2.23
CA ASN A 66 4.14 0.24 -3.61
C ASN A 66 2.65 -0.16 -3.63
N GLU A 67 1.76 0.84 -3.64
CA GLU A 67 0.31 0.61 -3.65
C GLU A 67 -0.19 -0.01 -4.95
N ASP A 68 0.55 0.15 -6.05
CA ASP A 68 0.20 -0.32 -7.40
C ASP A 68 0.77 -1.72 -7.71
N TYR A 69 1.32 -2.42 -6.70
CA TYR A 69 2.06 -3.67 -6.87
C TYR A 69 1.27 -4.75 -7.65
N PHE A 70 -0.04 -4.85 -7.45
CA PHE A 70 -0.87 -5.87 -8.09
C PHE A 70 -1.42 -5.46 -9.47
N LYS A 71 -1.00 -4.33 -10.04
CA LYS A 71 -1.48 -3.87 -11.35
C LYS A 71 -0.69 -4.43 -12.53
N THR A 72 0.56 -4.79 -12.31
CA THR A 72 1.47 -5.25 -13.37
C THR A 72 1.95 -6.65 -13.04
N TRP A 73 1.79 -7.57 -14.00
CA TRP A 73 2.29 -8.93 -13.84
C TRP A 73 3.82 -8.99 -13.88
N SER A 74 4.37 -9.82 -13.00
CA SER A 74 5.75 -10.24 -12.97
C SER A 74 5.83 -11.60 -12.28
N ASN A 75 6.96 -12.30 -12.40
CA ASN A 75 7.17 -13.60 -11.75
C ASN A 75 6.96 -13.50 -10.22
N ASN A 76 7.49 -12.44 -9.60
CA ASN A 76 7.35 -12.20 -8.16
C ASN A 76 5.92 -11.81 -7.78
N MET A 77 5.27 -10.95 -8.58
CA MET A 77 3.89 -10.55 -8.33
C MET A 77 2.95 -11.76 -8.40
N ALA A 78 3.12 -12.63 -9.39
CA ALA A 78 2.34 -13.85 -9.53
C ALA A 78 2.53 -14.80 -8.34
N TYR A 79 3.78 -14.99 -7.91
CA TYR A 79 4.10 -15.75 -6.71
C TYR A 79 3.42 -15.18 -5.46
N ILE A 80 3.56 -13.87 -5.22
CA ILE A 80 2.94 -13.20 -4.05
C ILE A 80 1.41 -13.27 -4.12
N LEU A 81 0.82 -13.14 -5.31
CA LEU A 81 -0.63 -13.28 -5.50
C LEU A 81 -1.08 -14.71 -5.15
N GLY A 82 -0.37 -15.73 -5.61
CA GLY A 82 -0.63 -17.13 -5.25
C GLY A 82 -0.55 -17.36 -3.75
N PHE A 83 0.53 -16.90 -3.13
CA PHE A 83 0.73 -16.96 -1.68
C PHE A 83 -0.39 -16.24 -0.92
N PHE A 84 -0.82 -15.08 -1.41
CA PHE A 84 -1.95 -14.34 -0.85
C PHE A 84 -3.28 -15.09 -1.01
N VAL A 85 -3.51 -15.79 -2.13
CA VAL A 85 -4.73 -16.59 -2.34
C VAL A 85 -4.79 -17.80 -1.42
N ALA A 86 -3.65 -18.37 -1.02
CA ALA A 86 -3.58 -19.37 0.04
C ALA A 86 -3.89 -18.76 1.42
N ASP A 87 -3.00 -17.94 1.97
CA ASP A 87 -3.00 -17.55 3.39
C ASP A 87 -3.35 -16.09 3.68
N GLY A 88 -3.48 -15.27 2.63
CA GLY A 88 -3.78 -13.85 2.74
C GLY A 88 -5.21 -13.53 3.21
N VAL A 89 -5.35 -12.39 3.90
CA VAL A 89 -6.64 -11.89 4.39
C VAL A 89 -6.87 -10.44 3.98
N ILE A 90 -8.01 -10.18 3.33
CA ILE A 90 -8.52 -8.82 3.12
C ILE A 90 -9.48 -8.47 4.26
N ILE A 91 -9.16 -7.46 5.05
CA ILE A 91 -10.04 -7.04 6.16
C ILE A 91 -11.22 -6.22 5.61
N LYS A 92 -12.46 -6.62 5.94
CA LYS A 92 -13.68 -5.99 5.42
C LYS A 92 -13.81 -4.52 5.80
N ASN A 93 -13.64 -4.20 7.09
CA ASN A 93 -13.98 -2.89 7.66
C ASN A 93 -12.87 -1.83 7.57
N CYS A 94 -11.71 -2.17 7.02
CA CYS A 94 -10.61 -1.23 6.81
C CYS A 94 -9.89 -1.49 5.47
N HIS A 95 -8.84 -0.73 5.19
CA HIS A 95 -8.05 -0.83 3.96
C HIS A 95 -6.80 -1.69 4.16
N THR A 96 -6.92 -2.76 4.95
CA THR A 96 -5.78 -3.60 5.32
C THR A 96 -5.80 -4.91 4.54
N VAL A 97 -4.66 -5.20 3.92
CA VAL A 97 -4.29 -6.47 3.30
C VAL A 97 -3.25 -7.12 4.21
N SER A 98 -3.53 -8.33 4.68
CA SER A 98 -2.72 -9.00 5.70
C SER A 98 -2.14 -10.30 5.17
N PHE A 99 -0.84 -10.48 5.37
CA PHE A 99 -0.13 -11.75 5.23
C PHE A 99 0.23 -12.25 6.61
N SER A 100 0.05 -13.54 6.88
CA SER A 100 0.36 -14.14 8.18
C SER A 100 1.18 -15.40 8.00
N GLN A 101 2.25 -15.58 8.78
CA GLN A 101 3.08 -16.78 8.74
C GLN A 101 3.78 -17.02 10.07
N LYS A 102 4.09 -18.29 10.40
CA LYS A 102 4.88 -18.65 11.60
C LYS A 102 6.34 -18.24 11.48
N GLU A 103 6.90 -18.37 10.28
CA GLU A 103 8.25 -17.94 9.92
C GLU A 103 8.19 -16.53 9.32
N LYS A 104 9.11 -15.66 9.72
CA LYS A 104 9.05 -14.23 9.37
C LYS A 104 9.74 -13.91 8.04
N GLU A 105 10.61 -14.81 7.59
CA GLU A 105 11.54 -14.61 6.48
C GLU A 105 10.78 -14.28 5.19
N ILE A 106 9.76 -15.10 4.85
CA ILE A 106 8.91 -14.86 3.69
C ILE A 106 8.14 -13.53 3.78
N LEU A 107 7.74 -13.11 4.99
CA LEU A 107 7.06 -11.83 5.19
C LEU A 107 8.00 -10.64 5.01
N GLU A 108 9.26 -10.75 5.42
CA GLU A 108 10.28 -9.73 5.15
C GLU A 108 10.61 -9.66 3.64
N ASP A 109 10.67 -10.80 2.95
CA ASP A 109 10.88 -10.84 1.50
C ASP A 109 9.71 -10.20 0.73
N ILE A 110 8.46 -10.55 1.06
CA ILE A 110 7.26 -9.92 0.51
C ILE A 110 7.27 -8.41 0.78
N LYS A 111 7.58 -8.00 2.02
CA LYS A 111 7.66 -6.59 2.41
C LYS A 111 8.70 -5.84 1.59
N LYS A 112 9.87 -6.43 1.36
CA LYS A 112 10.94 -5.85 0.55
C LYS A 112 10.52 -5.73 -0.92
N GLU A 113 9.93 -6.78 -1.47
CA GLU A 113 9.45 -6.85 -2.86
C GLU A 113 8.36 -5.80 -3.14
N ILE A 114 7.43 -5.60 -2.20
CA ILE A 114 6.36 -4.58 -2.29
C ILE A 114 6.89 -3.17 -1.92
N ASN A 115 8.19 -3.04 -1.63
CA ASN A 115 8.82 -1.78 -1.20
C ASN A 115 8.10 -1.12 -0.02
N SER A 116 7.76 -1.93 1.00
CA SER A 116 7.01 -1.50 2.17
C SER A 116 7.91 -1.32 3.39
N ASN A 117 7.65 -0.27 4.18
CA ASN A 117 8.30 -0.06 5.48
C ASN A 117 7.39 -0.40 6.68
N HIS A 118 6.26 -1.09 6.42
CA HIS A 118 5.38 -1.57 7.48
C HIS A 118 6.12 -2.55 8.41
N PRO A 119 5.95 -2.46 9.74
CA PRO A 119 6.56 -3.39 10.67
C PRO A 119 5.82 -4.74 10.64
N LEU A 120 6.57 -5.83 10.82
CA LEU A 120 5.96 -7.10 11.17
C LEU A 120 5.42 -7.05 12.60
N CYS A 121 4.18 -7.50 12.77
CA CYS A 121 3.52 -7.61 14.07
C CYS A 121 3.50 -9.08 14.49
N ILE A 122 3.63 -9.37 15.78
CA ILE A 122 3.51 -10.75 16.31
C ILE A 122 2.22 -10.86 17.11
N ASN A 123 1.41 -11.87 16.81
CA ASN A 123 0.33 -12.26 17.69
C ASN A 123 0.91 -13.00 18.91
N LYS A 124 0.84 -12.37 20.09
CA LYS A 124 1.44 -12.90 21.33
C LYS A 124 0.87 -14.25 21.76
N ASN A 125 -0.36 -14.58 21.35
CA ASN A 125 -1.02 -15.82 21.76
C ASN A 125 -0.66 -17.00 20.86
N THR A 126 -0.48 -16.75 19.55
CA THR A 126 -0.22 -17.80 18.56
C THR A 126 1.23 -17.87 18.08
N GLY A 127 2.02 -16.82 18.35
CA GLY A 127 3.39 -16.67 17.84
C GLY A 127 3.47 -16.35 16.33
N VAL A 128 2.33 -16.15 15.66
CA VAL A 128 2.25 -15.88 14.22
C VAL A 128 2.66 -14.44 13.92
N TYR A 129 3.56 -14.27 12.95
CA TYR A 129 3.95 -12.98 12.40
C TYR A 129 2.91 -12.53 11.37
N MET A 130 2.67 -11.22 11.31
CA MET A 130 1.70 -10.59 10.43
C MET A 130 2.30 -9.36 9.77
N LEU A 131 2.23 -9.30 8.45
CA LEU A 131 2.50 -8.10 7.65
C LEU A 131 1.16 -7.46 7.27
N ASN A 132 0.81 -6.36 7.94
CA ASN A 132 -0.44 -5.63 7.71
C ASN A 132 -0.18 -4.40 6.83
N LEU A 133 -0.48 -4.51 5.53
CA LEU A 133 -0.33 -3.44 4.56
C LEU A 133 -1.62 -2.60 4.49
N ASN A 134 -1.52 -1.31 4.76
CA ASN A 134 -2.66 -0.40 4.75
C ASN A 134 -2.72 0.41 3.45
N SER A 135 -3.42 -0.12 2.45
CA SER A 135 -3.62 0.55 1.17
C SER A 135 -5.02 0.28 0.63
N LYS A 136 -5.73 1.38 0.34
CA LYS A 136 -7.03 1.30 -0.33
C LYS A 136 -6.83 0.76 -1.74
N ILE A 137 -5.83 1.25 -2.47
CA ILE A 137 -5.56 0.87 -3.86
C ILE A 137 -5.27 -0.63 -3.93
N MET A 138 -4.29 -1.11 -3.18
CA MET A 138 -3.93 -2.54 -3.14
C MET A 138 -5.12 -3.46 -2.81
N LYS A 139 -5.96 -3.07 -1.84
CA LYS A 139 -7.16 -3.84 -1.50
C LYS A 139 -8.12 -3.96 -2.68
N TYR A 140 -8.38 -2.86 -3.38
CA TYR A 140 -9.29 -2.87 -4.53
C TYR A 140 -8.64 -3.49 -5.76
N ASP A 141 -7.33 -3.40 -5.95
CA ASP A 141 -6.63 -4.13 -7.01
C ASP A 141 -6.82 -5.65 -6.85
N LEU A 142 -6.66 -6.17 -5.63
CA LEU A 142 -6.91 -7.60 -5.35
C LEU A 142 -8.37 -8.03 -5.62
N ILE A 143 -9.33 -7.17 -5.29
CA ILE A 143 -10.77 -7.47 -5.47
C ILE A 143 -11.18 -7.34 -6.94
N ASP A 144 -10.87 -6.19 -7.54
CA ASP A 144 -11.44 -5.75 -8.82
C ASP A 144 -10.63 -6.29 -10.01
N ILE A 145 -9.31 -6.43 -9.89
CA ILE A 145 -8.45 -6.98 -10.95
C ILE A 145 -8.38 -8.50 -10.85
N HIS A 146 -8.15 -9.00 -9.63
CA HIS A 146 -7.86 -10.44 -9.42
C HIS A 146 -9.07 -11.23 -8.89
N GLY A 147 -10.21 -10.59 -8.63
CA GLY A 147 -11.42 -11.28 -8.19
C GLY A 147 -11.37 -11.84 -6.77
N ILE A 148 -10.42 -11.40 -5.93
CA ILE A 148 -10.20 -11.97 -4.59
C ILE A 148 -11.14 -11.30 -3.58
N THR A 149 -12.08 -12.07 -3.03
CA THR A 149 -13.07 -11.53 -2.09
C THR A 149 -12.64 -11.59 -0.62
N PRO A 150 -13.04 -10.61 0.23
CA PRO A 150 -12.84 -10.65 1.67
C PRO A 150 -13.59 -11.81 2.34
N CYS A 151 -12.95 -12.48 3.30
CA CYS A 151 -13.42 -13.75 3.89
C CYS A 151 -13.61 -14.80 2.79
N LYS A 152 -12.50 -15.41 2.35
CA LYS A 152 -12.49 -16.61 1.50
C LYS A 152 -13.45 -17.64 2.08
N SER A 153 -14.72 -17.59 1.68
CA SER A 153 -15.69 -18.64 1.91
C SER A 153 -15.32 -19.82 1.02
N ASN A 154 -15.94 -20.98 1.24
CA ASN A 154 -15.69 -22.25 0.54
C ASN A 154 -15.86 -22.22 -1.01
N ASP A 155 -16.01 -21.05 -1.62
CA ASP A 155 -16.23 -20.79 -3.05
C ASP A 155 -15.17 -19.83 -3.63
N ILE A 156 -13.87 -20.10 -3.41
CA ILE A 156 -12.81 -19.35 -4.09
C ILE A 156 -12.91 -19.63 -5.59
N GLN A 157 -13.27 -18.62 -6.39
CA GLN A 157 -13.10 -18.66 -7.83
C GLN A 157 -11.62 -18.51 -8.17
N PHE A 158 -11.11 -19.38 -9.04
CA PHE A 158 -9.72 -19.30 -9.48
C PHE A 158 -9.48 -17.96 -10.20
N PRO A 159 -8.51 -17.14 -9.77
CA PRO A 159 -8.27 -15.85 -10.40
C PRO A 159 -7.73 -16.04 -11.82
N TYR A 160 -7.96 -15.05 -12.68
CA TYR A 160 -7.30 -15.03 -13.98
C TYR A 160 -5.79 -14.84 -13.78
N VAL A 161 -4.98 -15.75 -14.32
CA VAL A 161 -3.52 -15.68 -14.31
C VAL A 161 -3.02 -15.94 -15.75
N PRO A 162 -2.22 -15.05 -16.34
CA PRO A 162 -1.63 -15.30 -17.66
C PRO A 162 -0.77 -16.56 -17.64
N GLU A 163 -0.80 -17.33 -18.73
CA GLU A 163 -0.15 -18.65 -18.83
C GLU A 163 1.35 -18.59 -18.50
N GLU A 164 2.05 -17.53 -18.92
CA GLU A 164 3.46 -17.32 -18.65
C GLU A 164 3.78 -17.17 -17.15
N PHE A 165 2.82 -16.71 -16.33
CA PHE A 165 2.99 -16.49 -14.88
C PHE A 165 2.34 -17.59 -14.03
N LEU A 166 1.54 -18.47 -14.65
CA LEU A 166 0.74 -19.47 -13.94
C LEU A 166 1.58 -20.37 -13.02
N HIS A 167 2.75 -20.79 -13.48
CA HIS A 167 3.66 -21.62 -12.68
C HIS A 167 4.21 -20.90 -11.44
N HIS A 168 4.46 -19.59 -11.52
CA HIS A 168 4.86 -18.77 -10.37
C HIS A 168 3.72 -18.61 -9.38
N PHE A 169 2.50 -18.35 -9.87
CA PHE A 169 1.30 -18.31 -9.04
C PHE A 169 1.08 -19.63 -8.30
N ILE A 170 1.15 -20.76 -9.00
CA ILE A 170 0.98 -22.10 -8.41
C ILE A 170 2.00 -22.34 -7.31
N ARG A 171 3.29 -22.03 -7.55
CA ARG A 171 4.33 -22.15 -6.52
C ARG A 171 4.01 -21.30 -5.29
N GLY A 172 3.57 -20.06 -5.48
CA GLY A 172 3.17 -19.19 -4.38
C GLY A 172 2.00 -19.73 -3.58
N TYR A 173 0.97 -20.24 -4.27
CA TYR A 173 -0.18 -20.87 -3.64
C TYR A 173 0.24 -22.08 -2.79
N PHE A 174 1.09 -22.95 -3.34
CA PHE A 174 1.64 -24.08 -2.60
C PHE A 174 2.50 -23.66 -1.40
N ASP A 175 3.31 -22.62 -1.50
CA ASP A 175 4.14 -22.18 -0.37
C ASP A 175 3.30 -21.54 0.75
N GLY A 176 2.08 -21.06 0.45
CA GLY A 176 1.13 -20.57 1.44
C GLY A 176 0.30 -21.68 2.10
N ASP A 177 -0.34 -22.56 1.30
CA ASP A 177 -1.28 -23.59 1.78
C ASP A 177 -0.61 -24.95 2.03
N GLY A 178 0.64 -25.11 1.58
CA GLY A 178 1.33 -26.39 1.51
C GLY A 178 1.85 -26.87 2.85
N TYR A 179 1.14 -27.80 3.46
CA TYR A 179 1.70 -28.71 4.45
C TYR A 179 2.29 -29.95 3.75
N VAL A 180 3.63 -30.05 3.67
CA VAL A 180 4.30 -31.27 3.19
C VAL A 180 4.38 -32.27 4.34
N ASN A 181 3.51 -33.28 4.32
CA ASN A 181 3.59 -34.41 5.24
C ASN A 181 4.56 -35.45 4.67
N TYR A 182 5.75 -35.58 5.26
CA TYR A 182 6.57 -36.77 5.03
C TYR A 182 5.94 -37.94 5.79
N GLN A 183 5.21 -38.81 5.07
CA GLN A 183 4.93 -40.14 5.61
C GLN A 183 6.26 -40.86 5.76
N ASN A 184 6.73 -41.00 7.00
CA ASN A 184 7.75 -41.98 7.34
C ASN A 184 7.18 -43.36 7.01
N ILE A 185 7.58 -43.90 5.86
CA ILE A 185 7.50 -45.33 5.62
C ILE A 185 8.62 -45.92 6.47
N LEU A 186 8.19 -46.70 7.46
CA LEU A 186 8.95 -47.26 8.60
C LEU A 186 10.35 -47.77 8.29
#